data_AF-A0A950WEL9-F1
#
_entry.id   AF-A0A950WEL9-F1
#
_cell.length_a   1.000
_cell.length_b   1.000
_cell.length_c   1.000
_cell.angle_alpha   90.00
_cell.angle_beta   90.00
_cell.angle_gamma   90.00
#
_symmetry.space_group_name_H-M   'P 1'
#
loop_
_entity.id
_entity.type
_entity.pdbx_description
1 polymer ?
#
loop_
_entity_poly.entity_id
_entity_poly.type
_entity_poly.pdbx_seq_one_letter_code
_entity_poly.pdbx_strand_id
1 'polypeptide(L)'
;MFPSGPIVLVSDEANAELAGFLRARGNVLVNESSWETAPAAIKAGRPAALILDEQRFDPDILEPLTGAIAAVHEPYMPVLARASPVGAPLFSGALPIAASAAPERVLARLSWALRLRALHAGVLQYAVASGERPSFTLPSNATQQSENATILVVGRGRNYRDLITAASERVSVISTLSVENAARFLCMRDIDGVLIGDGFAPRVLQAFAVALSQDPRFRDLPTGLIAAVQPSEEWDDLPNFERLGGGPAGDLIDYMLPLVHMHANAARLERELASIESEGMLDPVTGLFTASAFLRELERAVDEARAQRSALSLARFSFEVPAARGTGDSAARQLIRLARRSDIAGRAEDGSILLAFPNTGLGNAHALVRRIGSTLAGNLPGLDRQAERFDPMVTLAVFKPNDSVESLLARVSEPVAAAASGA
;
A
#
# COMPACT_ATOMS: atom_id res chain seq x y z
N MET A 1 9.88 16.35 17.58
CA MET A 1 10.46 16.61 16.25
C MET A 1 11.73 15.77 16.14
N PHE A 2 11.78 14.71 15.32
CA PHE A 2 13.01 13.92 15.11
C PHE A 2 13.71 14.37 13.81
N PRO A 3 14.65 15.33 13.84
CA PRO A 3 15.76 15.36 12.89
C PRO A 3 16.77 14.26 13.31
N SER A 4 16.73 13.08 12.69
CA SER A 4 17.51 12.67 11.50
C SER A 4 19.01 12.62 11.80
N GLY A 5 19.49 11.46 12.24
CA GLY A 5 20.92 11.14 12.17
C GLY A 5 21.46 11.35 10.75
N PRO A 6 22.78 11.36 10.57
CA PRO A 6 23.37 11.54 9.25
C PRO A 6 22.87 10.48 8.26
N ILE A 7 22.85 10.81 6.99
CA ILE A 7 22.85 9.81 5.92
C ILE A 7 24.27 9.29 5.81
N VAL A 8 24.47 7.99 5.90
CA VAL A 8 25.79 7.39 5.68
C VAL A 8 25.84 6.82 4.27
N LEU A 9 26.76 7.34 3.47
CA LEU A 9 27.09 6.84 2.13
C LEU A 9 28.28 5.91 2.26
N VAL A 10 28.08 4.62 1.97
CA VAL A 10 29.10 3.57 2.05
C VAL A 10 29.62 3.27 0.65
N SER A 11 30.90 3.55 0.43
CA SER A 11 31.62 3.27 -0.82
C SER A 11 33.13 3.30 -0.56
N ASP A 12 33.90 2.44 -1.23
CA ASP A 12 35.38 2.48 -1.16
C ASP A 12 35.98 3.57 -2.06
N GLU A 13 35.28 3.95 -3.13
CA GLU A 13 35.62 5.11 -3.95
C GLU A 13 34.75 6.29 -3.54
N ALA A 14 35.37 7.42 -3.20
CA ALA A 14 34.64 8.62 -2.81
C ALA A 14 33.69 9.07 -3.93
N ASN A 15 32.39 8.95 -3.71
CA ASN A 15 31.38 9.41 -4.66
C ASN A 15 31.03 10.88 -4.36
N ALA A 16 32.02 11.75 -4.59
CA ALA A 16 31.95 13.17 -4.27
C ALA A 16 30.81 13.89 -5.00
N GLU A 17 30.43 13.43 -6.19
CA GLU A 17 29.30 13.96 -6.95
C GLU A 17 27.98 13.70 -6.22
N LEU A 18 27.68 12.45 -5.89
CA LEU A 18 26.45 12.10 -5.17
C LEU A 18 26.42 12.72 -3.77
N ALA A 19 27.53 12.61 -3.02
CA ALA A 19 27.61 13.18 -1.68
C ALA A 19 27.45 14.70 -1.69
N GLY A 20 28.11 15.39 -2.64
CA GLY A 20 27.97 16.82 -2.85
C GLY A 20 26.54 17.24 -3.23
N PHE A 21 25.92 16.49 -4.15
CA PHE A 21 24.54 16.73 -4.57
C PHE A 21 23.55 16.58 -3.40
N LEU A 22 23.65 15.49 -2.64
CA LEU A 22 22.77 15.24 -1.49
C LEU A 22 22.91 16.33 -0.40
N ARG A 23 24.13 16.78 -0.12
CA ARG A 23 24.38 17.89 0.81
C ARG A 23 23.75 19.20 0.31
N ALA A 24 23.96 19.52 -0.97
CA ALA A 24 23.52 20.80 -1.55
C ALA A 24 22.01 20.87 -1.79
N ARG A 25 21.40 19.80 -2.30
CA ARG A 25 19.99 19.75 -2.74
C ARG A 25 19.08 19.11 -1.71
N GLY A 26 19.55 18.07 -1.01
CA GLY A 26 18.76 17.37 -0.01
C GLY A 26 18.74 18.08 1.35
N ASN A 27 19.64 19.04 1.59
CA ASN A 27 19.82 19.71 2.88
C ASN A 27 19.98 18.69 4.03
N VAL A 28 20.70 17.60 3.75
CA VAL A 28 20.97 16.50 4.69
C VAL A 28 22.46 16.45 5.04
N LEU A 29 22.76 16.05 6.27
CA LEU A 29 24.12 15.72 6.66
C LEU A 29 24.50 14.37 6.03
N VAL A 30 25.52 14.36 5.18
CA VAL A 30 26.03 13.15 4.54
C VAL A 30 27.42 12.84 5.08
N ASN A 31 27.56 11.68 5.70
CA ASN A 31 28.84 11.11 6.14
C ASN A 31 29.26 10.03 5.15
N GLU A 32 30.47 10.16 4.61
CA GLU A 32 31.05 9.14 3.74
C GLU A 32 31.81 8.13 4.62
N SER A 33 31.69 6.84 4.31
CA SER A 33 32.37 5.74 5.00
C SER A 33 32.85 4.72 3.97
N SER A 34 34.00 4.10 4.21
CA SER A 34 34.36 2.87 3.49
C SER A 34 33.50 1.71 3.98
N TRP A 35 33.53 0.59 3.25
CA TRP A 35 32.87 -0.63 3.70
C TRP A 35 33.38 -1.09 5.07
N GLU A 36 34.71 -1.10 5.26
CA GLU A 36 35.37 -1.52 6.51
C GLU A 36 34.88 -0.72 7.74
N THR A 37 34.72 0.60 7.61
CA THR A 37 34.32 1.45 8.74
C THR A 37 32.80 1.58 8.91
N ALA A 38 32.01 1.10 7.94
CA ALA A 38 30.56 1.29 7.93
C ALA A 38 29.85 0.68 9.17
N PRO A 39 30.16 -0.55 9.63
CA PRO A 39 29.54 -1.11 10.83
C PRO A 39 29.76 -0.24 12.08
N ALA A 40 30.96 0.34 12.22
CA ALA A 40 31.28 1.24 13.34
C ALA A 40 30.55 2.58 13.20
N ALA A 41 30.48 3.14 12.00
CA ALA A 41 29.77 4.38 11.70
C ALA A 41 28.26 4.27 12.00
N ILE A 42 27.63 3.13 11.69
CA ILE A 42 26.22 2.86 12.00
C ILE A 42 25.99 2.85 13.52
N LYS A 43 26.81 2.09 14.25
CA LYS A 43 26.70 1.95 15.71
C LYS A 43 26.90 3.29 16.42
N ALA A 44 27.88 4.07 16.00
CA ALA A 44 28.20 5.35 16.62
C ALA A 44 27.22 6.47 16.25
N GLY A 45 26.84 6.54 14.96
CA GLY A 45 26.12 7.69 14.41
C GLY A 45 24.60 7.58 14.43
N ARG A 46 24.04 6.37 14.62
CA ARG A 46 22.60 6.07 14.50
C ARG A 46 21.96 6.78 13.28
N PRO A 47 22.41 6.43 12.06
CA PRO A 47 22.06 7.18 10.86
C PRO A 47 20.55 7.19 10.59
N ALA A 48 20.09 8.22 9.88
CA ALA A 48 18.68 8.27 9.44
C ALA A 48 18.42 7.36 8.24
N ALA A 49 19.44 7.11 7.42
CA ALA A 49 19.41 6.19 6.30
C ALA A 49 20.84 5.77 5.91
N LEU A 50 20.93 4.68 5.18
CA LEU A 50 22.14 4.21 4.54
C LEU A 50 21.98 4.23 3.01
N ILE A 51 23.06 4.57 2.31
CA ILE A 51 23.19 4.35 0.88
C ILE A 51 24.42 3.48 0.69
N LEU A 52 24.25 2.31 0.09
CA LEU A 52 25.31 1.34 -0.16
C LEU A 52 25.62 1.32 -1.66
N ASP A 53 26.87 1.55 -2.04
CA ASP A 53 27.31 1.42 -3.43
C ASP A 53 27.78 -0.02 -3.73
N GLU A 54 26.83 -0.89 -4.05
CA GLU A 54 27.06 -2.34 -4.21
C GLU A 54 27.83 -2.71 -5.49
N GLN A 55 28.31 -1.73 -6.28
CA GLN A 55 29.13 -2.03 -7.46
C GLN A 55 30.44 -2.74 -7.09
N ARG A 56 31.02 -2.41 -5.93
CA ARG A 56 32.23 -3.02 -5.38
C ARG A 56 32.12 -3.05 -3.86
N PHE A 57 32.20 -4.24 -3.28
CA PHE A 57 32.17 -4.44 -1.83
C PHE A 57 33.08 -5.62 -1.45
N ASP A 58 33.54 -5.62 -0.21
CA ASP A 58 34.27 -6.73 0.38
C ASP A 58 33.28 -7.78 0.95
N PRO A 59 33.27 -9.05 0.49
CA PRO A 59 32.41 -10.09 1.04
C PRO A 59 32.54 -10.28 2.56
N ASP A 60 33.74 -10.07 3.11
CA ASP A 60 34.01 -10.29 4.54
C ASP A 60 33.27 -9.28 5.44
N ILE A 61 32.81 -8.15 4.87
CA ILE A 61 32.07 -7.12 5.62
C ILE A 61 30.56 -7.34 5.67
N LEU A 62 30.02 -8.28 4.88
CA LEU A 62 28.58 -8.47 4.73
C LEU A 62 27.90 -8.83 6.06
N GLU A 63 28.44 -9.81 6.79
CA GLU A 63 27.87 -10.26 8.06
C GLU A 63 27.99 -9.18 9.16
N PRO A 64 29.17 -8.55 9.38
CA PRO A 64 29.29 -7.42 10.30
C PRO A 64 28.33 -6.27 10.00
N LEU A 65 28.16 -5.91 8.73
CA LEU A 65 27.29 -4.82 8.30
C LEU A 65 25.82 -5.17 8.44
N THR A 66 25.43 -6.40 8.07
CA THR A 66 24.06 -6.91 8.29
C THR A 66 23.69 -6.87 9.76
N GLY A 67 24.61 -7.32 10.64
CA GLY A 67 24.41 -7.23 12.10
C GLY A 67 24.29 -5.80 12.60
N ALA A 68 25.08 -4.87 12.06
CA ALA A 68 24.98 -3.45 12.42
C ALA A 68 23.66 -2.80 11.97
N ILE A 69 23.19 -3.13 10.76
CA ILE A 69 21.89 -2.67 10.24
C ILE A 69 20.75 -3.25 11.09
N ALA A 70 20.77 -4.55 11.33
CA ALA A 70 19.74 -5.25 12.09
C ALA A 70 19.62 -4.75 13.54
N ALA A 71 20.72 -4.27 14.14
CA ALA A 71 20.71 -3.69 15.48
C ALA A 71 19.97 -2.34 15.57
N VAL A 72 19.68 -1.68 14.43
CA VAL A 72 18.90 -0.44 14.39
C VAL A 72 17.42 -0.79 14.17
N HIS A 73 16.71 -1.07 15.26
CA HIS A 73 15.32 -1.51 15.20
C HIS A 73 14.32 -0.36 14.99
N GLU A 74 14.43 0.72 15.77
CA GLU A 74 13.40 1.76 15.82
C GLU A 74 13.98 3.18 15.97
N PRO A 75 13.45 4.17 15.22
CA PRO A 75 12.57 3.98 14.06
C PRO A 75 13.32 3.32 12.89
N TYR A 76 12.58 2.61 12.04
CA TYR A 76 13.09 1.95 10.83
C TYR A 76 14.14 2.79 10.09
N MET A 77 15.29 2.19 9.80
CA MET A 77 16.38 2.83 9.08
C MET A 77 16.41 2.34 7.63
N PRO A 78 16.01 3.16 6.64
CA PRO A 78 16.08 2.76 5.25
C PRO A 78 17.52 2.53 4.79
N VAL A 79 17.70 1.47 4.00
CA VAL A 79 18.94 1.13 3.33
C VAL A 79 18.67 1.17 1.83
N LEU A 80 19.32 2.06 1.10
CA LEU A 80 19.26 2.11 -0.35
C LEU A 80 20.47 1.38 -0.93
N ALA A 81 20.25 0.36 -1.74
CA ALA A 81 21.29 -0.42 -2.39
C ALA A 81 21.44 0.02 -3.85
N ARG A 82 22.55 0.70 -4.18
CA ARG A 82 22.89 1.04 -5.56
C ARG A 82 23.44 -0.21 -6.25
N ALA A 83 22.54 -1.02 -6.79
CA ALA A 83 22.82 -2.36 -7.29
C ALA A 83 22.46 -2.52 -8.77
N SER A 84 22.98 -3.59 -9.37
CA SER A 84 22.50 -4.06 -10.69
C SER A 84 21.05 -4.53 -10.58
N PRO A 85 20.19 -4.27 -11.58
CA PRO A 85 18.83 -4.84 -11.63
C PRO A 85 18.80 -6.34 -11.98
N VAL A 86 19.96 -6.97 -12.08
CA VAL A 86 20.13 -8.41 -12.31
C VAL A 86 20.64 -9.05 -11.02
N GLY A 87 19.83 -9.94 -10.43
CA GLY A 87 20.07 -10.55 -9.13
C GLY A 87 19.32 -9.84 -7.99
N ALA A 88 19.07 -10.58 -6.91
CA ALA A 88 18.48 -10.01 -5.70
C ALA A 88 19.46 -9.02 -5.01
N PRO A 89 18.96 -7.99 -4.29
CA PRO A 89 19.82 -7.12 -3.50
C PRO A 89 20.68 -7.92 -2.52
N LEU A 90 21.94 -7.52 -2.34
CA LEU A 90 22.87 -8.22 -1.45
C LEU A 90 22.37 -8.22 0.00
N PHE A 91 21.84 -7.09 0.43
CA PHE A 91 21.25 -6.95 1.76
C PHE A 91 19.75 -7.21 1.70
N SER A 92 19.34 -8.31 2.35
CA SER A 92 17.96 -8.52 2.74
C SER A 92 17.45 -7.30 3.50
N GLY A 93 16.39 -6.66 3.02
CA GLY A 93 15.90 -5.42 3.63
C GLY A 93 16.17 -4.16 2.82
N ALA A 94 17.14 -4.16 1.92
CA ALA A 94 17.51 -2.97 1.17
C ALA A 94 16.51 -2.62 0.06
N LEU A 95 16.30 -1.33 -0.14
CA LEU A 95 15.55 -0.76 -1.25
C LEU A 95 16.54 -0.62 -2.42
N PRO A 96 16.44 -1.47 -3.45
CA PRO A 96 17.36 -1.40 -4.56
C PRO A 96 17.14 -0.11 -5.33
N ILE A 97 18.19 0.38 -5.99
CA ILE A 97 18.18 1.45 -6.99
C ILE A 97 19.27 1.18 -8.01
N ALA A 98 18.98 1.42 -9.30
CA ALA A 98 19.98 1.12 -10.33
C ALA A 98 21.26 1.88 -10.03
N ALA A 99 22.41 1.22 -10.13
CA ALA A 99 23.69 1.88 -9.87
C ALA A 99 23.98 3.04 -10.86
N SER A 100 23.36 3.02 -12.04
CA SER A 100 23.37 4.12 -13.02
C SER A 100 22.34 5.23 -12.76
N ALA A 101 21.58 5.17 -11.67
CA ALA A 101 20.59 6.19 -11.34
C ALA A 101 21.24 7.56 -11.14
N ALA A 102 20.61 8.58 -11.74
CA ALA A 102 20.98 9.97 -11.53
C ALA A 102 20.84 10.38 -10.04
N PRO A 103 21.67 11.30 -9.53
CA PRO A 103 21.59 11.79 -8.15
C PRO A 103 20.20 12.28 -7.74
N GLU A 104 19.44 12.87 -8.66
CA GLU A 104 18.05 13.31 -8.48
C GLU A 104 17.14 12.14 -8.10
N ARG A 105 17.23 11.02 -8.81
CA ARG A 105 16.42 9.82 -8.56
C ARG A 105 16.80 9.16 -7.24
N VAL A 106 18.11 9.16 -6.90
CA VAL A 106 18.59 8.70 -5.58
C VAL A 106 18.01 9.56 -4.46
N LEU A 107 18.08 10.90 -4.60
CA LEU A 107 17.51 11.82 -3.61
C LEU A 107 15.99 11.66 -3.48
N ALA A 108 15.28 11.49 -4.60
CA ALA A 108 13.84 11.31 -4.60
C ALA A 108 13.43 10.01 -3.87
N ARG A 109 14.11 8.89 -4.16
CA ARG A 109 13.88 7.61 -3.48
C ARG A 109 14.24 7.67 -2.00
N LEU A 110 15.35 8.32 -1.67
CA LEU A 110 15.75 8.55 -0.28
C LEU A 110 14.69 9.37 0.47
N SER A 111 14.18 10.43 -0.15
CA SER A 111 13.14 11.29 0.43
C SER A 111 11.85 10.52 0.68
N TRP A 112 11.44 9.65 -0.25
CA TRP A 112 10.32 8.73 -0.04
C TRP A 112 10.55 7.79 1.16
N ALA A 113 11.72 7.15 1.24
CA ALA A 113 12.03 6.23 2.33
C ALA A 113 12.09 6.93 3.70
N LEU A 114 12.63 8.15 3.74
CA LEU A 114 12.69 8.98 4.95
C LEU A 114 11.29 9.45 5.41
N ARG A 115 10.37 9.73 4.48
CA ARG A 115 8.96 10.01 4.81
C ARG A 115 8.31 8.83 5.52
N LEU A 116 8.56 7.60 5.05
CA LEU A 116 8.06 6.41 5.73
C LEU A 116 8.67 6.22 7.12
N ARG A 117 9.99 6.43 7.26
CA ARG A 117 10.65 6.43 8.57
C ARG A 117 10.02 7.44 9.53
N ALA A 118 9.69 8.64 9.05
CA ALA A 118 9.04 9.68 9.86
C ALA A 118 7.63 9.24 10.30
N LEU A 119 6.88 8.61 9.40
CA LEU A 119 5.57 8.04 9.69
C LEU A 119 5.65 6.94 10.76
N HIS A 120 6.59 6.01 10.64
CA HIS A 120 6.82 4.98 11.66
C HIS A 120 7.19 5.59 13.01
N ALA A 121 8.06 6.60 13.03
CA ALA A 121 8.40 7.31 14.24
C ALA A 121 7.18 7.99 14.89
N GLY A 122 6.23 8.49 14.09
CA GLY A 122 4.96 9.04 14.58
C GLY A 122 4.10 8.00 15.30
N VAL A 123 3.93 6.83 14.70
CA VAL A 123 3.20 5.70 15.31
C VAL A 123 3.86 5.26 16.63
N LEU A 124 5.18 5.16 16.67
CA LEU A 124 5.92 4.81 17.89
C LEU A 124 5.81 5.87 18.98
N GLN A 125 5.85 7.16 18.63
CA GLN A 125 5.65 8.25 19.59
C GLN A 125 4.28 8.18 20.25
N TYR A 126 3.24 7.90 19.48
CA TYR A 126 1.90 7.69 20.03
C TYR A 126 1.90 6.54 21.04
N ALA A 127 2.44 5.37 20.67
CA ALA A 127 2.46 4.19 21.53
C ALA A 127 3.13 4.46 22.90
N VAL A 128 4.22 5.24 22.91
CA VAL A 128 4.88 5.67 24.14
C VAL A 128 4.01 6.63 24.96
N ALA A 129 3.31 7.56 24.30
CA ALA A 129 2.49 8.57 24.97
C ALA A 129 1.19 7.99 25.55
N SER A 130 0.55 7.05 24.86
CA SER A 130 -0.70 6.41 25.29
C SER A 130 -0.47 5.21 26.20
N GLY A 131 0.73 4.60 26.17
CA GLY A 131 1.00 3.33 26.86
C GLY A 131 0.38 2.12 26.17
N GLU A 132 -0.22 2.31 24.99
CA GLU A 132 -0.80 1.26 24.17
C GLU A 132 0.20 0.75 23.14
N ARG A 133 0.10 -0.52 22.78
CA ARG A 133 0.88 -1.07 21.66
C ARG A 133 0.19 -0.72 20.35
N PRO A 134 0.93 -0.30 19.31
CA PRO A 134 0.34 -0.07 18.01
C PRO A 134 -0.18 -1.39 17.44
N SER A 135 -1.28 -1.32 16.70
CA SER A 135 -1.89 -2.50 16.07
C SER A 135 -1.03 -3.03 14.93
N PHE A 136 -0.19 -2.17 14.36
CA PHE A 136 0.82 -2.52 13.38
C PHE A 136 2.19 -1.96 13.79
N THR A 137 3.20 -2.83 13.79
CA THR A 137 4.61 -2.46 13.87
C THR A 137 5.27 -2.80 12.55
N LEU A 138 6.22 -1.97 12.10
CA LEU A 138 7.02 -2.36 10.95
C LEU A 138 7.85 -3.60 11.34
N PRO A 139 7.84 -4.66 10.51
CA PRO A 139 8.70 -5.79 10.77
C PRO A 139 10.17 -5.38 10.66
N SER A 140 11.05 -6.05 11.40
CA SER A 140 12.50 -5.83 11.33
C SER A 140 13.05 -6.02 9.90
N ASN A 141 12.37 -6.81 9.07
CA ASN A 141 12.61 -7.00 7.65
C ASN A 141 11.47 -6.38 6.80
N ALA A 142 11.20 -5.09 6.99
CA ALA A 142 10.09 -4.33 6.40
C ALA A 142 9.94 -4.42 4.87
N THR A 143 10.92 -4.98 4.15
CA THR A 143 10.89 -5.11 2.69
C THR A 143 10.77 -6.57 2.21
N GLN A 144 10.70 -7.56 3.11
CA GLN A 144 10.64 -8.98 2.70
C GLN A 144 9.27 -9.66 2.87
N GLN A 145 8.41 -9.19 3.78
CA GLN A 145 7.08 -9.81 3.98
C GLN A 145 6.01 -8.74 4.25
N SER A 146 5.17 -8.49 3.25
CA SER A 146 3.86 -7.87 3.47
C SER A 146 2.79 -8.85 3.00
N GLU A 147 2.04 -9.43 3.94
CA GLU A 147 0.99 -10.44 3.66
C GLU A 147 -0.11 -9.98 2.69
N ASN A 148 -0.20 -8.68 2.38
CA ASN A 148 -1.26 -8.11 1.55
C ASN A 148 -0.76 -7.24 0.39
N ALA A 149 0.53 -7.32 0.01
CA ALA A 149 1.01 -6.54 -1.11
C ALA A 149 0.33 -6.97 -2.43
N THR A 150 -0.12 -6.00 -3.21
CA THR A 150 -0.79 -6.25 -4.49
C THR A 150 -0.03 -5.59 -5.64
N ILE A 151 0.33 -6.37 -6.66
CA ILE A 151 0.97 -5.88 -7.88
C ILE A 151 0.00 -5.90 -9.05
N LEU A 152 0.01 -4.82 -9.83
CA LEU A 152 -0.66 -4.75 -11.14
C LEU A 152 0.33 -5.08 -12.26
N VAL A 153 0.11 -6.19 -12.96
CA VAL A 153 0.88 -6.59 -14.14
C VAL A 153 0.17 -6.15 -15.41
N VAL A 154 0.87 -5.37 -16.24
CA VAL A 154 0.36 -4.76 -17.46
C VAL A 154 1.23 -5.20 -18.63
N GLY A 155 0.68 -5.85 -19.65
CA GLY A 155 1.50 -6.33 -20.76
C GLY A 155 0.69 -7.05 -21.83
N ARG A 156 1.24 -7.17 -23.02
CA ARG A 156 0.66 -7.98 -24.11
C ARG A 156 1.70 -8.70 -24.97
N GLY A 157 2.98 -8.54 -24.65
CA GLY A 157 4.11 -9.22 -25.28
C GLY A 157 4.47 -10.52 -24.56
N ARG A 158 5.56 -11.14 -25.03
CA ARG A 158 6.06 -12.44 -24.56
C ARG A 158 6.27 -12.53 -23.04
N ASN A 159 6.79 -11.47 -22.41
CA ASN A 159 7.12 -11.47 -20.98
C ASN A 159 5.88 -11.35 -20.07
N TYR A 160 4.69 -11.07 -20.63
CA TYR A 160 3.49 -10.83 -19.82
C TYR A 160 3.09 -12.04 -18.97
N ARG A 161 3.13 -13.25 -19.55
CA ARG A 161 2.80 -14.47 -18.81
C ARG A 161 3.84 -14.78 -17.75
N ASP A 162 5.11 -14.67 -18.11
CA ASP A 162 6.21 -14.95 -17.19
C ASP A 162 6.22 -13.99 -15.99
N LEU A 163 5.90 -12.71 -16.21
CA LEU A 163 5.71 -11.73 -15.15
C LEU A 163 4.55 -12.09 -14.21
N ILE A 164 3.40 -12.50 -14.76
CA ILE A 164 2.26 -12.91 -13.93
C ILE A 164 2.65 -14.11 -13.07
N THR A 165 3.22 -15.15 -13.68
CA THR A 165 3.62 -16.36 -12.97
C THR A 165 4.60 -16.02 -11.86
N ALA A 166 5.71 -15.34 -12.17
CA ALA A 166 6.74 -14.99 -11.20
C ALA A 166 6.22 -14.10 -10.06
N ALA A 167 5.33 -13.14 -10.37
CA ALA A 167 4.72 -12.28 -9.35
C ALA A 167 3.72 -13.05 -8.48
N SER A 168 2.89 -13.91 -9.06
CA SER A 168 1.82 -14.63 -8.35
C SER A 168 2.33 -15.65 -7.33
N GLU A 169 3.57 -16.12 -7.48
CA GLU A 169 4.24 -16.97 -6.50
C GLU A 169 4.61 -16.22 -5.21
N ARG A 170 4.65 -14.87 -5.25
CA ARG A 170 5.21 -14.04 -4.16
C ARG A 170 4.19 -13.08 -3.56
N VAL A 171 3.27 -12.54 -4.36
CA VAL A 171 2.29 -11.50 -3.95
C VAL A 171 0.96 -11.65 -4.68
N SER A 172 -0.06 -10.91 -4.23
CA SER A 172 -1.35 -10.83 -4.94
C SER A 172 -1.18 -10.11 -6.28
N VAL A 173 -1.73 -10.68 -7.36
CA VAL A 173 -1.59 -10.15 -8.72
C VAL A 173 -2.93 -9.76 -9.33
N ILE A 174 -3.00 -8.54 -9.85
CA ILE A 174 -4.03 -8.10 -10.78
C ILE A 174 -3.38 -7.98 -12.16
N SER A 175 -4.03 -8.47 -13.21
CA SER A 175 -3.44 -8.45 -14.56
C SER A 175 -4.36 -7.86 -15.61
N THR A 176 -3.77 -7.11 -16.54
CA THR A 176 -4.46 -6.47 -17.65
C THR A 176 -3.59 -6.38 -18.90
N LEU A 177 -4.25 -6.45 -20.06
CA LEU A 177 -3.61 -6.35 -21.38
C LEU A 177 -3.57 -4.92 -21.94
N SER A 178 -4.09 -3.94 -21.19
CA SER A 178 -4.26 -2.55 -21.61
C SER A 178 -3.88 -1.59 -20.49
N VAL A 179 -3.22 -0.51 -20.89
CA VAL A 179 -2.80 0.61 -20.02
C VAL A 179 -4.01 1.43 -19.55
N GLU A 180 -5.05 1.54 -20.36
CA GLU A 180 -6.31 2.21 -20.00
C GLU A 180 -7.02 1.47 -18.86
N ASN A 181 -7.08 0.14 -18.95
CA ASN A 181 -7.60 -0.67 -17.85
C ASN A 181 -6.66 -0.66 -16.63
N ALA A 182 -5.35 -0.57 -16.84
CA ALA A 182 -4.40 -0.40 -15.75
C ALA A 182 -4.69 0.88 -14.94
N ALA A 183 -4.88 2.01 -15.62
CA ALA A 183 -5.26 3.27 -14.99
C ALA A 183 -6.59 3.17 -14.22
N ARG A 184 -7.59 2.44 -14.76
CA ARG A 184 -8.83 2.18 -14.02
C ARG A 184 -8.58 1.37 -12.74
N PHE A 185 -7.77 0.31 -12.81
CA PHE A 185 -7.47 -0.49 -11.62
C PHE A 185 -6.72 0.32 -10.56
N LEU A 186 -5.76 1.18 -10.94
CA LEU A 186 -5.08 2.08 -10.01
C LEU A 186 -6.03 3.01 -9.25
N CYS A 187 -7.07 3.51 -9.91
CA CYS A 187 -8.09 4.31 -9.24
C CYS A 187 -9.00 3.49 -8.32
N MET A 188 -9.29 2.24 -8.68
CA MET A 188 -10.29 1.44 -7.98
C MET A 188 -9.68 0.63 -6.84
N ARG A 189 -8.43 0.18 -6.92
CA ARG A 189 -7.84 -0.82 -6.02
C ARG A 189 -6.71 -0.23 -5.18
N ASP A 190 -6.41 -0.88 -4.07
CA ASP A 190 -5.12 -0.73 -3.41
C ASP A 190 -4.09 -1.53 -4.22
N ILE A 191 -3.17 -0.82 -4.88
CA ILE A 191 -2.08 -1.41 -5.64
C ILE A 191 -0.79 -0.84 -5.06
N ASP A 192 0.13 -1.74 -4.74
CA ASP A 192 1.40 -1.45 -4.10
C ASP A 192 2.57 -1.43 -5.07
N GLY A 193 2.34 -1.86 -6.32
CA GLY A 193 3.32 -1.74 -7.39
C GLY A 193 2.73 -2.06 -8.76
N VAL A 194 3.42 -1.58 -9.80
CA VAL A 194 3.07 -1.83 -11.19
C VAL A 194 4.24 -2.47 -11.90
N LEU A 195 3.98 -3.54 -12.64
CA LEU A 195 4.96 -4.19 -13.49
C LEU A 195 4.48 -4.15 -14.93
N ILE A 196 5.35 -3.67 -15.81
CA ILE A 196 5.03 -3.43 -17.21
C ILE A 196 5.88 -4.35 -18.07
N GLY A 197 5.21 -5.23 -18.79
CA GLY A 197 5.80 -6.10 -19.80
C GLY A 197 5.88 -5.47 -21.18
N ASP A 198 6.55 -6.18 -22.08
CA ASP A 198 6.65 -5.83 -23.50
C ASP A 198 5.28 -5.71 -24.21
N GLY A 199 5.32 -5.13 -25.42
CA GLY A 199 4.22 -5.15 -26.38
C GLY A 199 3.44 -3.84 -26.51
N PHE A 200 3.72 -2.83 -25.68
CA PHE A 200 3.16 -1.50 -25.87
C PHE A 200 4.04 -0.63 -26.79
N ALA A 201 3.40 0.29 -27.51
CA ALA A 201 4.14 1.27 -28.29
C ALA A 201 4.81 2.27 -27.33
N PRO A 202 6.02 2.79 -27.64
CA PRO A 202 6.72 3.71 -26.75
C PRO A 202 5.90 4.93 -26.33
N ARG A 203 5.10 5.50 -27.25
CA ARG A 203 4.19 6.63 -26.94
C ARG A 203 3.13 6.30 -25.89
N VAL A 204 2.63 5.06 -25.87
CA VAL A 204 1.64 4.62 -24.88
C VAL A 204 2.29 4.49 -23.50
N LEU A 205 3.51 3.94 -23.46
CA LEU A 205 4.30 3.84 -22.23
C LEU A 205 4.66 5.22 -21.68
N GLN A 206 5.09 6.15 -22.54
CA GLN A 206 5.35 7.54 -22.17
C GLN A 206 4.12 8.23 -21.58
N ALA A 207 2.96 8.12 -22.24
CA ALA A 207 1.71 8.70 -21.72
C ALA A 207 1.32 8.12 -20.35
N PHE A 208 1.60 6.83 -20.13
CA PHE A 208 1.37 6.20 -18.84
C PHE A 208 2.32 6.72 -17.75
N ALA A 209 3.61 6.86 -18.06
CA ALA A 209 4.60 7.43 -17.15
C ALA A 209 4.24 8.86 -16.73
N VAL A 210 3.78 9.69 -17.67
CA VAL A 210 3.26 11.02 -17.38
C VAL A 210 2.06 10.96 -16.45
N ALA A 211 1.10 10.05 -16.70
CA ALA A 211 -0.06 9.91 -15.83
C ALA A 211 0.32 9.49 -14.39
N LEU A 212 1.33 8.62 -14.23
CA LEU A 212 1.83 8.21 -12.92
C LEU A 212 2.60 9.32 -12.21
N SER A 213 3.46 10.06 -12.92
CA SER A 213 4.31 11.10 -12.33
C SER A 213 3.54 12.36 -11.92
N GLN A 214 2.50 12.72 -12.68
CA GLN A 214 1.71 13.93 -12.44
C GLN A 214 0.64 13.76 -11.36
N ASP A 215 0.19 12.54 -11.08
CA ASP A 215 -0.75 12.26 -9.99
C ASP A 215 0.03 11.97 -8.70
N PRO A 216 -0.07 12.82 -7.65
CA PRO A 216 0.66 12.61 -6.41
C PRO A 216 0.38 11.26 -5.74
N ARG A 217 -0.79 10.64 -6.01
CA ARG A 217 -1.17 9.34 -5.47
C ARG A 217 -0.34 8.19 -6.05
N PHE A 218 0.17 8.36 -7.27
CA PHE A 218 0.90 7.31 -7.99
C PHE A 218 2.38 7.65 -8.18
N ARG A 219 2.79 8.88 -7.88
CA ARG A 219 4.17 9.33 -8.07
C ARG A 219 5.20 8.46 -7.35
N ASP A 220 4.90 8.05 -6.11
CA ASP A 220 5.78 7.20 -5.32
C ASP A 220 5.52 5.69 -5.53
N LEU A 221 4.62 5.31 -6.45
CA LEU A 221 4.26 3.92 -6.69
C LEU A 221 5.43 3.16 -7.35
N PRO A 222 5.92 2.07 -6.73
CA PRO A 222 6.95 1.22 -7.32
C PRO A 222 6.55 0.75 -8.72
N THR A 223 7.35 1.09 -9.72
CA THR A 223 7.02 0.81 -11.12
C THR A 223 8.20 0.13 -11.82
N GLY A 224 8.03 -1.14 -12.20
CA GLY A 224 9.03 -1.93 -12.92
C GLY A 224 8.68 -2.05 -14.40
N LEU A 225 9.67 -1.87 -15.29
CA LEU A 225 9.52 -2.09 -16.72
C LEU A 225 10.51 -3.15 -17.22
N ILE A 226 10.02 -4.21 -17.84
CA ILE A 226 10.85 -5.13 -18.62
C ILE A 226 10.66 -4.84 -20.10
N ALA A 227 11.60 -4.08 -20.66
CA ALA A 227 11.56 -3.71 -22.07
C ALA A 227 12.95 -3.48 -22.66
N ALA A 228 13.15 -4.00 -23.87
CA ALA A 228 14.37 -3.78 -24.64
C ALA A 228 14.55 -2.30 -25.02
N VAL A 229 13.44 -1.57 -25.20
CA VAL A 229 13.45 -0.16 -25.56
C VAL A 229 13.85 0.70 -24.36
N GLN A 230 14.73 1.69 -24.60
CA GLN A 230 15.07 2.70 -23.59
C GLN A 230 13.82 3.52 -23.24
N PRO A 231 13.50 3.70 -21.95
CA PRO A 231 12.38 4.52 -21.51
C PRO A 231 12.70 5.98 -21.83
N SER A 232 11.66 6.78 -21.97
CA SER A 232 11.78 8.23 -22.13
C SER A 232 12.11 8.91 -20.79
N GLU A 233 12.50 10.18 -20.83
CA GLU A 233 12.92 10.94 -19.63
C GLU A 233 11.83 11.06 -18.57
N GLU A 234 10.54 10.98 -18.93
CA GLU A 234 9.42 11.07 -17.98
C GLU A 234 9.39 9.93 -16.96
N TRP A 235 10.11 8.83 -17.22
CA TRP A 235 10.26 7.74 -16.27
C TRP A 235 11.24 8.09 -15.14
N ASP A 236 12.14 9.05 -15.34
CA ASP A 236 13.10 9.50 -14.31
C ASP A 236 12.41 10.35 -13.23
N ASP A 237 11.23 10.90 -13.51
CA ASP A 237 10.40 11.63 -12.53
C ASP A 237 9.77 10.74 -11.46
N LEU A 238 9.73 9.42 -11.71
CA LEU A 238 9.20 8.41 -10.80
C LEU A 238 10.32 7.92 -9.86
N PRO A 239 10.29 8.25 -8.56
CA PRO A 239 11.37 7.94 -7.63
C PRO A 239 11.62 6.44 -7.51
N ASN A 240 10.56 5.63 -7.64
CA ASN A 240 10.59 4.17 -7.48
C ASN A 240 10.44 3.43 -8.81
N PHE A 241 10.80 4.08 -9.92
CA PHE A 241 10.87 3.42 -11.22
C PHE A 241 12.17 2.64 -11.38
N GLU A 242 12.05 1.44 -11.94
CA GLU A 242 13.19 0.63 -12.38
C GLU A 242 12.95 -0.08 -13.69
N ARG A 243 14.04 -0.30 -14.42
CA ARG A 243 14.01 -0.97 -15.71
C ARG A 243 14.99 -2.12 -15.78
N LEU A 244 14.49 -3.22 -16.34
CA LEU A 244 15.29 -4.32 -16.85
C LEU A 244 15.26 -4.29 -18.39
N GLY A 245 16.44 -4.16 -19.01
CA GLY A 245 16.60 -4.08 -20.47
C GLY A 245 16.27 -5.38 -21.24
N GLY A 246 15.88 -6.44 -20.52
CA GLY A 246 15.67 -7.80 -20.99
C GLY A 246 16.21 -8.81 -19.97
N GLY A 247 15.77 -10.07 -20.06
CA GLY A 247 16.13 -11.11 -19.10
C GLY A 247 14.90 -11.85 -18.55
N PRO A 248 15.08 -12.73 -17.56
CA PRO A 248 13.99 -13.40 -16.88
C PRO A 248 13.06 -12.38 -16.20
N ALA A 249 11.75 -12.64 -16.27
CA ALA A 249 10.77 -11.83 -15.56
C ALA A 249 11.01 -11.83 -14.04
N GLY A 250 11.48 -12.96 -13.49
CA GLY A 250 11.79 -13.13 -12.07
C GLY A 250 12.78 -12.11 -11.53
N ASP A 251 13.81 -11.74 -12.29
CA ASP A 251 14.83 -10.77 -11.85
C ASP A 251 14.20 -9.40 -11.57
N LEU A 252 13.28 -8.95 -12.45
CA LEU A 252 12.55 -7.71 -12.20
C LEU A 252 11.64 -7.82 -10.97
N ILE A 253 10.99 -8.97 -10.74
CA ILE A 253 10.15 -9.17 -9.55
C ILE A 253 11.00 -9.07 -8.28
N ASP A 254 12.08 -9.82 -8.21
CA ASP A 254 12.94 -9.89 -7.03
C ASP A 254 13.57 -8.52 -6.72
N TYR A 255 13.88 -7.74 -7.77
CA TYR A 255 14.33 -6.35 -7.64
C TYR A 255 13.22 -5.40 -7.17
N MET A 256 11.98 -5.56 -7.65
CA MET A 256 10.89 -4.64 -7.31
C MET A 256 10.23 -4.92 -5.96
N LEU A 257 10.24 -6.18 -5.50
CA LEU A 257 9.53 -6.59 -4.29
C LEU A 257 9.88 -5.78 -3.03
N PRO A 258 11.15 -5.44 -2.75
CA PRO A 258 11.47 -4.61 -1.60
C PRO A 258 10.75 -3.26 -1.62
N LEU A 259 10.66 -2.63 -2.80
CA LEU A 259 9.95 -1.36 -2.98
C LEU A 259 8.44 -1.53 -2.80
N VAL A 260 7.87 -2.60 -3.34
CA VAL A 260 6.44 -2.94 -3.23
C VAL A 260 6.03 -3.19 -1.78
N HIS A 261 6.78 -4.00 -1.05
CA HIS A 261 6.51 -4.27 0.36
C HIS A 261 6.62 -3.01 1.21
N MET A 262 7.61 -2.17 0.92
CA MET A 262 7.80 -0.89 1.60
C MET A 262 6.63 0.06 1.34
N HIS A 263 6.13 0.14 0.11
CA HIS A 263 4.94 0.92 -0.22
C HIS A 263 3.69 0.40 0.52
N ALA A 264 3.46 -0.91 0.52
CA ALA A 264 2.35 -1.53 1.24
C ALA A 264 2.40 -1.25 2.75
N ASN A 265 3.61 -1.25 3.33
CA ASN A 265 3.84 -0.93 4.73
C ASN A 265 3.64 0.55 5.04
N ALA A 266 3.95 1.46 4.11
CA ALA A 266 3.64 2.89 4.23
C ALA A 266 2.13 3.08 4.38
N ALA A 267 1.34 2.51 3.47
CA ALA A 267 -0.11 2.62 3.48
C ALA A 267 -0.74 2.02 4.76
N ARG A 268 -0.10 1.02 5.38
CA ARG A 268 -0.52 0.47 6.69
C ARG A 268 -0.26 1.45 7.82
N LEU A 269 0.95 2.01 7.88
CA LEU A 269 1.30 3.00 8.90
C LEU A 269 0.46 4.28 8.77
N GLU A 270 0.11 4.71 7.56
CA GLU A 270 -0.75 5.88 7.34
C GLU A 270 -2.14 5.64 7.93
N ARG A 271 -2.69 4.43 7.74
CA ARG A 271 -3.97 4.04 8.34
C ARG A 271 -3.89 3.90 9.85
N GLU A 272 -2.80 3.35 10.38
CA GLU A 272 -2.54 3.30 11.83
C GLU A 272 -2.50 4.71 12.41
N LEU A 273 -1.77 5.64 11.78
CA LEU A 273 -1.70 7.02 12.23
C LEU A 273 -3.06 7.72 12.12
N ALA A 274 -3.81 7.51 11.04
CA ALA A 274 -5.17 8.05 10.92
C ALA A 274 -6.14 7.47 11.97
N SER A 275 -5.98 6.19 12.34
CA SER A 275 -6.70 5.58 13.45
C SER A 275 -6.36 6.26 14.77
N ILE A 276 -5.07 6.51 15.03
CA ILE A 276 -4.58 7.24 16.20
C ILE A 276 -5.12 8.67 16.26
N GLU A 277 -5.03 9.41 15.16
CA GLU A 277 -5.54 10.79 15.06
C GLU A 277 -7.06 10.87 15.27
N SER A 278 -7.75 9.77 14.99
CA SER A 278 -9.18 9.58 15.28
C SER A 278 -9.43 8.88 16.61
N GLU A 279 -8.49 8.89 17.56
CA GLU A 279 -8.64 8.31 18.91
C GLU A 279 -9.07 6.82 18.90
N GLY A 280 -8.52 6.04 17.96
CA GLY A 280 -8.84 4.62 17.80
C GLY A 280 -10.24 4.36 17.23
N MET A 281 -10.90 5.39 16.70
CA MET A 281 -12.21 5.23 16.08
C MET A 281 -12.17 4.43 14.78
N LEU A 282 -11.05 4.43 14.05
CA LEU A 282 -10.90 3.68 12.81
C LEU A 282 -10.09 2.40 13.02
N ASP A 283 -10.49 1.32 12.36
CA ASP A 283 -9.71 0.10 12.22
C ASP A 283 -8.52 0.35 11.29
N PRO A 284 -7.28 0.11 11.74
CA PRO A 284 -6.09 0.47 10.98
C PRO A 284 -5.86 -0.42 9.76
N VAL A 285 -6.47 -1.61 9.66
CA VAL A 285 -6.29 -2.54 8.54
C VAL A 285 -7.22 -2.19 7.36
N THR A 286 -8.42 -1.72 7.66
CA THR A 286 -9.49 -1.51 6.70
C THR A 286 -9.87 -0.05 6.50
N GLY A 287 -9.56 0.82 7.48
CA GLY A 287 -10.01 2.22 7.52
C GLY A 287 -11.48 2.40 7.88
N LEU A 288 -12.23 1.32 8.16
CA LEU A 288 -13.60 1.37 8.65
C LEU A 288 -13.64 1.87 10.10
N PHE A 289 -14.80 2.28 10.62
CA PHE A 289 -14.96 2.46 12.06
C PHE A 289 -14.79 1.13 12.81
N THR A 290 -14.14 1.19 13.97
CA THR A 290 -14.17 0.10 14.95
C THR A 290 -15.61 -0.16 15.39
N ALA A 291 -15.92 -1.36 15.88
CA ALA A 291 -17.30 -1.72 16.24
C ALA A 291 -17.93 -0.72 17.24
N SER A 292 -17.16 -0.29 18.24
CA SER A 292 -17.63 0.69 19.22
C SER A 292 -17.83 2.09 18.62
N ALA A 293 -16.93 2.54 17.74
CA ALA A 293 -17.05 3.82 17.08
C ALA A 293 -18.19 3.86 16.06
N PHE A 294 -18.39 2.76 15.31
CA PHE A 294 -19.52 2.60 14.42
C PHE A 294 -20.85 2.70 15.17
N LEU A 295 -20.98 2.03 16.33
CA LEU A 295 -22.18 2.12 17.13
C LEU A 295 -22.43 3.54 17.63
N ARG A 296 -21.41 4.24 18.16
CA ARG A 296 -21.53 5.65 18.57
C ARG A 296 -21.95 6.56 17.43
N GLU A 297 -21.35 6.39 16.25
CA GLU A 297 -21.69 7.18 15.06
C GLU A 297 -23.08 6.85 14.51
N LEU A 298 -23.50 5.58 14.59
CA LEU A 298 -24.84 5.15 14.21
C LEU A 298 -25.90 5.68 15.19
N GLU A 299 -25.63 5.69 16.50
CA GLU A 299 -26.48 6.32 17.52
C GLU A 299 -26.67 7.81 17.19
N ARG A 300 -25.56 8.52 16.94
CA ARG A 300 -25.59 9.93 16.53
C ARG A 300 -26.42 10.13 15.26
N ALA A 301 -26.21 9.31 14.23
CA ALA A 301 -26.95 9.41 12.97
C ALA A 301 -28.45 9.10 13.15
N VAL A 302 -28.81 8.19 14.04
CA VAL A 302 -30.21 7.89 14.41
C VAL A 302 -30.85 9.08 15.12
N ASP A 303 -30.15 9.69 16.06
CA ASP A 303 -30.64 10.86 16.79
C ASP A 303 -30.80 12.08 15.89
N GLU A 304 -29.84 12.33 15.00
CA GLU A 304 -29.93 13.36 13.96
C GLU A 304 -31.09 13.10 13.00
N ALA A 305 -31.24 11.86 12.51
CA ALA A 305 -32.35 11.48 11.63
C ALA A 305 -33.71 11.68 12.31
N ARG A 306 -33.81 11.37 13.60
CA ARG A 306 -35.02 11.57 14.40
C ARG A 306 -35.31 13.07 14.59
N ALA A 307 -34.31 13.85 14.98
CA ALA A 307 -34.44 15.29 15.21
C ALA A 307 -34.82 16.05 13.94
N GLN A 308 -34.20 15.70 12.80
CA GLN A 308 -34.40 16.37 11.52
C GLN A 308 -35.52 15.74 10.67
N ARG A 309 -36.10 14.61 11.13
CA ARG A 309 -37.03 13.77 10.35
C ARG A 309 -36.47 13.38 8.98
N SER A 310 -35.16 13.15 8.93
CA SER A 310 -34.48 12.75 7.71
C SER A 310 -34.40 11.22 7.59
N ALA A 311 -34.19 10.73 6.37
CA ALA A 311 -34.09 9.30 6.13
C ALA A 311 -32.71 8.77 6.52
N LEU A 312 -32.64 7.59 7.11
CA LEU A 312 -31.41 6.86 7.37
C LEU A 312 -31.62 5.41 6.92
N SER A 313 -30.65 4.85 6.20
CA SER A 313 -30.68 3.44 5.81
C SER A 313 -29.41 2.75 6.27
N LEU A 314 -29.49 1.47 6.63
CA LEU A 314 -28.37 0.65 7.06
C LEU A 314 -28.32 -0.61 6.19
N ALA A 315 -27.17 -0.89 5.61
CA ALA A 315 -26.90 -2.12 4.88
C ALA A 315 -25.88 -3.00 5.61
N ARG A 316 -26.04 -4.31 5.49
CA ARG A 316 -25.07 -5.32 5.92
C ARG A 316 -24.63 -6.13 4.70
N PHE A 317 -23.34 -6.15 4.44
CA PHE A 317 -22.69 -6.96 3.41
C PHE A 317 -22.06 -8.19 4.08
N SER A 318 -22.66 -9.35 3.86
CA SER A 318 -22.22 -10.65 4.36
C SER A 318 -21.58 -11.47 3.24
N PHE A 319 -20.67 -12.37 3.59
CA PHE A 319 -19.89 -13.14 2.62
C PHE A 319 -20.11 -14.65 2.88
N GLU A 320 -20.48 -15.44 1.86
CA GLU A 320 -20.92 -16.84 1.99
C GLU A 320 -19.79 -17.84 2.34
N VAL A 321 -18.55 -17.46 2.10
CA VAL A 321 -17.36 -18.20 2.55
C VAL A 321 -16.78 -17.41 3.72
N PRO A 322 -16.21 -18.05 4.77
CA PRO A 322 -15.26 -17.35 5.63
C PRO A 322 -14.10 -16.95 4.73
N ALA A 323 -14.24 -15.78 4.11
CA ALA A 323 -13.27 -15.24 3.20
C ALA A 323 -11.97 -15.21 4.01
N ALA A 324 -10.91 -15.85 3.51
CA ALA A 324 -9.59 -15.75 4.13
C ALA A 324 -9.39 -14.29 4.52
N ARG A 325 -8.99 -14.00 5.77
CA ARG A 325 -9.13 -12.66 6.39
C ARG A 325 -8.75 -11.50 5.43
N GLY A 326 -7.69 -11.68 4.62
CA GLY A 326 -7.24 -10.72 3.61
C GLY A 326 -8.27 -10.35 2.51
N THR A 327 -9.15 -11.27 2.09
CA THR A 327 -10.23 -11.00 1.12
C THR A 327 -11.32 -10.11 1.72
N GLY A 328 -11.70 -10.36 2.99
CA GLY A 328 -12.65 -9.51 3.71
C GLY A 328 -12.09 -8.10 3.96
N ASP A 329 -10.82 -8.00 4.33
CA ASP A 329 -10.17 -6.70 4.53
C ASP A 329 -10.04 -5.91 3.21
N SER A 330 -9.81 -6.60 2.10
CA SER A 330 -9.79 -5.99 0.77
C SER A 330 -11.17 -5.51 0.32
N ALA A 331 -12.24 -6.27 0.62
CA ALA A 331 -13.62 -5.82 0.39
C ALA A 331 -13.93 -4.56 1.20
N ALA A 332 -13.49 -4.51 2.46
CA ALA A 332 -13.68 -3.36 3.33
C ALA A 332 -13.01 -2.08 2.79
N ARG A 333 -11.74 -2.18 2.37
CA ARG A 333 -11.04 -1.05 1.75
C ARG A 333 -11.69 -0.60 0.44
N GLN A 334 -12.17 -1.55 -0.37
CA GLN A 334 -12.90 -1.22 -1.60
C GLN A 334 -14.23 -0.52 -1.31
N LEU A 335 -14.97 -0.98 -0.29
CA LEU A 335 -16.28 -0.44 0.07
C LEU A 335 -16.18 0.99 0.59
N ILE A 336 -15.22 1.30 1.47
CA ILE A 336 -15.08 2.67 2.01
C ILE A 336 -14.71 3.69 0.93
N ARG A 337 -13.99 3.28 -0.12
CA ARG A 337 -13.70 4.12 -1.31
C ARG A 337 -14.96 4.43 -2.13
N LEU A 338 -15.96 3.56 -2.09
CA LEU A 338 -17.23 3.70 -2.81
C LEU A 338 -18.30 4.42 -1.98
N ALA A 339 -18.13 4.44 -0.66
CA ALA A 339 -18.96 5.15 0.29
C ALA A 339 -18.73 6.67 0.16
N ARG A 340 -19.77 7.46 0.43
CA ARG A 340 -19.64 8.92 0.52
C ARG A 340 -18.94 9.27 1.81
N ARG A 341 -18.34 10.46 1.87
CA ARG A 341 -17.74 10.99 3.11
C ARG A 341 -18.72 11.06 4.30
N SER A 342 -20.01 11.19 4.03
CA SER A 342 -21.06 11.21 5.04
C SER A 342 -21.55 9.83 5.47
N ASP A 343 -21.20 8.79 4.72
CA ASP A 343 -21.63 7.43 5.02
C ASP A 343 -20.74 6.86 6.13
N ILE A 344 -21.33 6.09 7.03
CA ILE A 344 -20.66 5.54 8.22
C ILE A 344 -20.48 4.05 7.97
N ALA A 345 -19.23 3.58 7.90
CA ALA A 345 -18.91 2.20 7.57
C ALA A 345 -18.17 1.54 8.73
N GLY A 346 -18.57 0.34 9.15
CA GLY A 346 -17.97 -0.40 10.27
C GLY A 346 -17.94 -1.90 10.02
N ARG A 347 -17.10 -2.62 10.75
CA ARG A 347 -17.03 -4.09 10.69
C ARG A 347 -17.80 -4.73 11.84
N ALA A 348 -18.65 -5.70 11.54
CA ALA A 348 -19.34 -6.51 12.54
C ALA A 348 -18.46 -7.68 13.03
N GLU A 349 -18.81 -8.26 14.17
CA GLU A 349 -18.03 -9.34 14.81
C GLU A 349 -17.91 -10.62 13.95
N ASP A 350 -18.91 -10.91 13.13
CA ASP A 350 -18.92 -12.05 12.20
C ASP A 350 -18.11 -11.79 10.91
N GLY A 351 -17.47 -10.62 10.81
CA GLY A 351 -16.68 -10.22 9.65
C GLY A 351 -17.48 -9.57 8.52
N SER A 352 -18.80 -9.44 8.65
CA SER A 352 -19.63 -8.66 7.72
C SER A 352 -19.34 -7.16 7.84
N ILE A 353 -19.67 -6.41 6.79
CA ILE A 353 -19.48 -4.95 6.76
C ILE A 353 -20.83 -4.26 6.88
N LEU A 354 -20.95 -3.35 7.83
CA LEU A 354 -22.11 -2.49 8.02
C LEU A 354 -21.85 -1.12 7.39
N LEU A 355 -22.84 -0.60 6.66
CA LEU A 355 -22.78 0.71 6.02
C LEU A 355 -24.08 1.48 6.25
N ALA A 356 -24.01 2.55 7.04
CA ALA A 356 -25.11 3.46 7.26
C ALA A 356 -25.04 4.64 6.30
N PHE A 357 -26.19 5.02 5.76
CA PHE A 357 -26.38 6.09 4.79
C PHE A 357 -27.27 7.18 5.38
N PRO A 358 -26.70 8.19 6.08
CA PRO A 358 -27.47 9.34 6.53
C PRO A 358 -28.13 10.07 5.37
N ASN A 359 -29.29 10.69 5.64
CA ASN A 359 -30.10 11.43 4.67
C ASN A 359 -30.45 10.63 3.39
N THR A 360 -30.54 9.30 3.50
CA THR A 360 -30.78 8.40 2.37
C THR A 360 -31.92 7.43 2.66
N GLY A 361 -32.99 7.54 1.88
CA GLY A 361 -34.14 6.63 1.95
C GLY A 361 -33.91 5.30 1.22
N LEU A 362 -34.80 4.34 1.46
CA LEU A 362 -34.66 2.94 1.04
C LEU A 362 -34.38 2.76 -0.47
N GLY A 363 -35.08 3.48 -1.35
CA GLY A 363 -34.90 3.35 -2.80
C GLY A 363 -33.50 3.78 -3.28
N ASN A 364 -33.01 4.91 -2.77
CA ASN A 364 -31.67 5.40 -3.08
C ASN A 364 -30.59 4.50 -2.45
N ALA A 365 -30.82 4.04 -1.22
CA ALA A 365 -29.93 3.11 -0.55
C ALA A 365 -29.82 1.78 -1.31
N HIS A 366 -30.92 1.26 -1.85
CA HIS A 366 -30.92 0.05 -2.67
C HIS A 366 -30.09 0.21 -3.95
N ALA A 367 -30.21 1.35 -4.64
CA ALA A 367 -29.39 1.64 -5.82
C ALA A 367 -27.89 1.74 -5.47
N LEU A 368 -27.55 2.39 -4.36
CA LEU A 368 -26.17 2.50 -3.88
C LEU A 368 -25.59 1.14 -3.51
N VAL A 369 -26.32 0.36 -2.72
CA VAL A 369 -25.95 -1.00 -2.32
C VAL A 369 -25.73 -1.90 -3.53
N ARG A 370 -26.64 -1.87 -4.51
CA ARG A 370 -26.50 -2.69 -5.72
C ARG A 370 -25.26 -2.30 -6.53
N ARG A 371 -24.95 -1.00 -6.62
CA ARG A 371 -23.73 -0.51 -7.27
C ARG A 371 -22.48 -0.97 -6.53
N ILE A 372 -22.46 -0.85 -5.20
CA ILE A 372 -21.35 -1.28 -4.36
C ILE A 372 -21.15 -2.80 -4.50
N GLY A 373 -22.20 -3.59 -4.32
CA GLY A 373 -22.18 -5.06 -4.47
C GLY A 373 -21.69 -5.50 -5.84
N SER A 374 -22.21 -4.90 -6.92
CA SER A 374 -21.75 -5.19 -8.29
C SER A 374 -20.27 -4.84 -8.51
N THR A 375 -19.80 -3.76 -7.86
CA THR A 375 -18.40 -3.35 -7.93
C THR A 375 -17.52 -4.32 -7.16
N LEU A 376 -17.93 -4.75 -5.96
CA LEU A 376 -17.20 -5.75 -5.17
C LEU A 376 -17.12 -7.08 -5.93
N ALA A 377 -18.22 -7.55 -6.52
CA ALA A 377 -18.25 -8.81 -7.27
C ALA A 377 -17.39 -8.80 -8.54
N GLY A 378 -17.28 -7.66 -9.21
CA GLY A 378 -16.44 -7.52 -10.40
C GLY A 378 -14.99 -7.16 -10.10
N ASN A 379 -14.69 -6.65 -8.90
CA ASN A 379 -13.45 -5.97 -8.61
C ASN A 379 -12.86 -6.23 -7.20
N LEU A 380 -12.85 -7.46 -6.68
CA LEU A 380 -12.03 -7.76 -5.50
C LEU A 380 -10.58 -8.20 -5.87
N PRO A 381 -9.55 -7.85 -5.07
CA PRO A 381 -8.16 -8.29 -5.30
C PRO A 381 -7.98 -9.74 -4.85
N GLY A 382 -7.13 -10.52 -5.53
CA GLY A 382 -6.73 -11.86 -5.10
C GLY A 382 -7.71 -13.01 -5.39
N LEU A 383 -8.90 -12.72 -5.94
CA LEU A 383 -9.76 -13.76 -6.50
C LEU A 383 -9.38 -13.99 -7.96
N ASP A 384 -8.91 -15.20 -8.26
CA ASP A 384 -8.73 -15.64 -9.65
C ASP A 384 -10.04 -15.44 -10.41
N ARG A 385 -10.00 -15.04 -11.68
CA ARG A 385 -11.23 -14.88 -12.49
C ARG A 385 -12.00 -16.20 -12.65
N GLN A 386 -11.35 -17.32 -12.31
CA GLN A 386 -11.93 -18.66 -12.25
C GLN A 386 -12.35 -19.11 -10.84
N ALA A 387 -11.99 -18.38 -9.78
CA ALA A 387 -12.51 -18.63 -8.44
C ALA A 387 -13.98 -18.18 -8.39
N GLU A 388 -14.79 -18.91 -7.63
CA GLU A 388 -16.23 -18.68 -7.47
C GLU A 388 -16.55 -17.19 -7.27
N ARG A 389 -17.57 -16.73 -7.98
CA ARG A 389 -18.03 -15.34 -7.99
C ARG A 389 -18.17 -14.85 -6.55
N PHE A 390 -17.41 -13.84 -6.17
CA PHE A 390 -17.56 -13.19 -4.87
C PHE A 390 -18.81 -12.32 -4.89
N ASP A 391 -19.96 -12.88 -4.50
CA ASP A 391 -21.22 -12.15 -4.45
C ASP A 391 -21.58 -11.88 -3.00
N PRO A 392 -21.40 -10.65 -2.48
CA PRO A 392 -21.78 -10.34 -1.11
C PRO A 392 -23.30 -10.41 -0.99
N MET A 393 -23.80 -11.21 -0.04
CA MET A 393 -25.20 -11.17 0.35
C MET A 393 -25.46 -9.84 1.05
N VAL A 394 -26.41 -9.05 0.54
CA VAL A 394 -26.72 -7.75 1.13
C VAL A 394 -28.11 -7.71 1.74
N THR A 395 -28.18 -7.35 3.01
CA THR A 395 -29.43 -7.04 3.71
C THR A 395 -29.50 -5.53 3.96
N LEU A 396 -30.67 -4.93 3.75
CA LEU A 396 -30.88 -3.49 3.86
C LEU A 396 -32.10 -3.20 4.72
N ALA A 397 -31.96 -2.30 5.69
CA ALA A 397 -33.05 -1.78 6.50
C ALA A 397 -33.09 -0.26 6.43
N VAL A 398 -34.28 0.30 6.61
CA VAL A 398 -34.49 1.75 6.74
C VAL A 398 -34.92 2.07 8.17
N PHE A 399 -34.38 3.17 8.70
CA PHE A 399 -34.77 3.74 9.98
C PHE A 399 -36.23 4.21 9.94
N LYS A 400 -36.98 3.85 10.98
CA LYS A 400 -38.37 4.20 11.23
C LYS A 400 -38.44 5.04 12.52
N PRO A 401 -39.50 5.84 12.71
CA PRO A 401 -39.57 6.80 13.82
C PRO A 401 -39.34 6.25 15.23
N ASN A 402 -39.73 4.98 15.47
CA ASN A 402 -39.61 4.31 16.77
C ASN A 402 -38.43 3.33 16.84
N ASP A 403 -37.55 3.34 15.84
CA ASP A 403 -36.38 2.47 15.87
C ASP A 403 -35.35 2.97 16.88
N SER A 404 -34.69 2.00 17.50
CA SER A 404 -33.41 2.16 18.17
C SER A 404 -32.29 1.65 17.27
N VAL A 405 -31.04 1.82 17.70
CA VAL A 405 -29.89 1.25 16.98
C VAL A 405 -29.99 -0.27 16.95
N GLU A 406 -30.38 -0.89 18.06
CA GLU A 406 -30.54 -2.34 18.19
C GLU A 406 -31.65 -2.87 17.26
N SER A 407 -32.80 -2.19 17.17
CA SER A 407 -33.90 -2.62 16.28
C SER A 407 -33.55 -2.46 14.80
N LEU A 408 -32.70 -1.48 14.46
CA LEU A 408 -32.17 -1.32 13.11
C LEU A 408 -31.12 -2.38 12.77
N LEU A 409 -30.20 -2.68 13.69
CA LEU A 409 -29.20 -3.73 13.53
C LEU A 409 -29.81 -5.13 13.45
N ALA A 410 -30.81 -5.44 14.27
CA ALA A 410 -31.50 -6.73 14.25
C ALA A 410 -32.08 -7.03 12.85
N ARG A 411 -32.70 -6.02 12.22
CA ARG A 411 -33.32 -6.18 10.88
C ARG A 411 -32.33 -6.38 9.73
N VAL A 412 -31.08 -5.98 9.89
CA VAL A 412 -30.03 -6.30 8.91
C VAL A 412 -29.24 -7.57 9.25
N SER A 413 -29.46 -8.12 10.45
CA SER A 413 -28.81 -9.35 10.94
C SER A 413 -29.64 -10.60 10.67
N GLU A 414 -30.97 -10.47 10.59
CA GLU A 414 -31.86 -11.54 10.15
C GLU A 414 -31.80 -11.65 8.61
N PRO A 415 -31.44 -12.81 8.05
CA PRO A 415 -31.48 -12.99 6.61
C PRO A 415 -32.95 -12.86 6.16
N VAL A 416 -33.23 -11.86 5.33
CA VAL A 416 -34.49 -11.83 4.58
C VAL A 416 -34.43 -13.01 3.63
N ALA A 417 -35.08 -14.11 3.99
CA ALA A 417 -35.37 -15.20 3.07
C ALA A 417 -36.01 -14.56 1.84
N ALA A 418 -35.28 -14.55 0.73
CA ALA A 418 -35.79 -14.04 -0.53
C ALA A 418 -37.11 -14.76 -0.81
N ALA A 419 -38.19 -13.98 -0.89
CA ALA A 419 -39.53 -14.47 -1.12
C ALA A 419 -39.58 -15.24 -2.44
N ALA A 420 -39.50 -16.55 -2.37
CA ALA A 420 -40.01 -17.45 -3.38
C ALA A 420 -41.54 -17.44 -3.27
N SER A 421 -42.21 -16.59 -4.05
CA SER A 421 -43.61 -16.78 -4.44
C SER A 421 -44.07 -15.71 -5.42
N GLY A 422 -44.38 -16.13 -6.65
CA GLY A 422 -45.07 -15.34 -7.66
C GLY A 422 -44.98 -16.04 -9.00
N ALA A 423 -45.96 -16.92 -9.25
CA ALA A 423 -46.12 -17.75 -10.44
C ALA A 423 -46.19 -16.98 -11.76
#